data_AF-A0A9P4W6Y1-F1
#
_entry.id   AF-A0A9P4W6Y1-F1
#
_cell.length_a   1.000
_cell.length_b   1.000
_cell.length_c   1.000
_cell.angle_alpha   90.00
_cell.angle_beta   90.00
_cell.angle_gamma   90.00
#
_symmetry.space_group_name_H-M   'P 1'
#
loop_
_entity.id
_entity.type
_entity.pdbx_description
1 polymer ?
#
loop_
_entity_poly.entity_id
_entity_poly.type
_entity_poly.pdbx_seq_one_letter_code
_entity_poly.pdbx_strand_id
1 'polypeptide(L)'
;MRQLYLLQSLNIVIEDILDVRQKPENSRKPPKGPSDIVEVLDTKSSLDDHVDLLNTEPIVLAHDVNFWFFSRPELIPDERGRALPARTDRHISATVFDAVHFGVKTVAVWDYTFRLVNLLHESPRNSTRVLVLYELSTVCRMEYSRAQATFRRAVSVGLGGSRWIQRMSTTKKDGSVRTSVKQNIDVLLRTDPQLYYMLQLCQDRTTHTQAALWIQKLEDLHRAHPLEKDKLAQHELDTLSDLAVAVTFIQSLSSLVKLPSMGQKRQGQGFGAECSLLADRISQLRAGIDLGDFAIPIDNLLQPGRAASALTKLSEYFIEKLGADINSLYKDLVKPHVAKMQQQQIRDSQTDYVTPYIPISPETSTEQKKDKRKTATGPPIEVPSLESTDTVGTSSEHLVAKPDAFEVKYDTFAVFSLLLSRPSATRGSISWHAFTSAMADLGFSIIPKFGSIYTFVPPHSVAVQKRLTLHRPRQSNLEQFHLLSYSRRLKTVYGWGSSTFVRL
;
A
#
# COMPACT_ATOMS: atom_id res chain seq x y z
N MET A 1 36.91 30.20 -7.61
CA MET A 1 35.45 30.09 -7.32
C MET A 1 34.69 29.31 -8.40
N ARG A 2 34.32 29.88 -9.57
CA ARG A 2 33.44 29.17 -10.55
C ARG A 2 33.98 27.83 -11.10
N GLN A 3 35.30 27.64 -11.21
CA GLN A 3 35.87 26.35 -11.64
C GLN A 3 35.84 25.25 -10.55
N LEU A 4 35.77 25.61 -9.26
CA LEU A 4 35.75 24.63 -8.17
C LEU A 4 34.41 23.89 -8.10
N TYR A 5 33.31 24.64 -8.31
CA TYR A 5 31.96 24.07 -8.41
C TYR A 5 31.79 23.15 -9.63
N LEU A 6 32.45 23.45 -10.76
CA LEU A 6 32.42 22.56 -11.93
C LEU A 6 33.12 21.23 -11.64
N LEU A 7 34.23 21.25 -10.91
CA LEU A 7 34.95 20.04 -10.48
C LEU A 7 34.18 19.22 -9.45
N GLN A 8 33.48 19.86 -8.49
CA GLN A 8 32.60 19.15 -7.56
C GLN A 8 31.39 18.52 -8.26
N SER A 9 30.78 19.22 -9.23
CA SER A 9 29.70 18.64 -10.06
C SER A 9 30.20 17.49 -10.93
N LEU A 10 31.43 17.54 -11.47
CA LEU A 10 32.02 16.41 -12.18
C LEU A 10 32.34 15.24 -11.25
N ASN A 11 32.80 15.46 -10.01
CA ASN A 11 33.06 14.36 -9.08
C ASN A 11 31.80 13.55 -8.75
N ILE A 12 30.65 14.21 -8.54
CA ILE A 12 29.38 13.51 -8.29
C ILE A 12 28.96 12.68 -9.50
N VAL A 13 29.09 13.21 -10.71
CA VAL A 13 28.79 12.48 -11.96
C VAL A 13 29.81 11.36 -12.23
N ILE A 14 31.06 11.52 -11.81
CA ILE A 14 32.11 10.50 -11.94
C ILE A 14 31.92 9.37 -10.92
N GLU A 15 31.51 9.65 -9.68
CA GLU A 15 31.17 8.60 -8.70
C GLU A 15 29.97 7.75 -9.20
N ASP A 16 28.91 8.38 -9.70
CA ASP A 16 27.77 7.69 -10.34
C ASP A 16 28.18 6.82 -11.55
N ILE A 17 29.28 7.14 -12.25
CA ILE A 17 29.81 6.37 -13.39
C ILE A 17 30.83 5.30 -12.96
N LEU A 18 31.58 5.51 -11.88
CA LEU A 18 32.61 4.58 -11.40
C LEU A 18 32.04 3.44 -10.56
N ASP A 19 30.96 3.67 -9.80
CA ASP A 19 30.27 2.60 -9.06
C ASP A 19 29.65 1.53 -9.99
N VAL A 20 29.43 1.87 -11.26
CA VAL A 20 28.99 0.95 -12.33
C VAL A 20 30.11 0.01 -12.83
N ARG A 21 31.39 0.28 -12.50
CA ARG A 21 32.54 -0.45 -13.08
C ARG A 21 33.34 -1.36 -12.14
N GLN A 22 32.97 -1.53 -10.87
CA GLN A 22 33.65 -2.47 -9.97
C GLN A 22 32.72 -3.43 -9.21
N LYS A 23 32.41 -4.57 -9.84
CA LYS A 23 32.23 -5.87 -9.15
C LYS A 23 32.39 -7.03 -10.15
N PRO A 24 33.38 -7.93 -9.96
CA PRO A 24 33.46 -9.15 -10.74
C PRO A 24 32.39 -10.16 -10.30
N GLU A 25 31.93 -10.98 -11.24
CA GLU A 25 31.07 -12.14 -10.97
C GLU A 25 31.82 -13.18 -10.11
N ASN A 26 31.49 -13.28 -8.82
CA ASN A 26 31.22 -14.55 -8.12
C ASN A 26 31.06 -14.36 -6.61
N SER A 27 29.82 -14.32 -6.12
CA SER A 27 29.50 -14.88 -4.81
C SER A 27 28.01 -15.27 -4.76
N ARG A 28 27.72 -16.57 -4.70
CA ARG A 28 26.38 -17.08 -4.41
C ARG A 28 25.99 -16.66 -2.98
N LYS A 29 24.93 -15.88 -2.80
CA LYS A 29 24.34 -15.58 -1.49
C LYS A 29 22.83 -15.87 -1.47
N PRO A 30 22.41 -16.93 -0.76
CA PRO A 30 21.07 -17.04 -0.19
C PRO A 30 21.11 -17.16 1.35
N PRO A 31 20.00 -16.90 2.08
CA PRO A 31 18.76 -16.23 1.69
C PRO A 31 18.59 -14.85 2.38
N LYS A 32 17.66 -14.01 1.89
CA LYS A 32 17.30 -12.71 2.51
C LYS A 32 16.00 -12.82 3.32
N GLY A 33 16.06 -13.16 4.60
CA GLY A 33 15.02 -12.79 5.58
C GLY A 33 15.71 -12.00 6.68
N PRO A 34 15.35 -10.73 6.95
CA PRO A 34 13.98 -10.32 7.33
C PRO A 34 13.49 -9.03 6.64
N SER A 35 13.97 -8.70 5.44
CA SER A 35 13.69 -7.40 4.78
C SER A 35 12.22 -7.22 4.40
N ASP A 36 11.54 -8.29 3.98
CA ASP A 36 10.24 -8.22 3.32
C ASP A 36 9.11 -7.79 4.27
N ILE A 37 9.17 -8.17 5.54
CA ILE A 37 8.16 -7.77 6.55
C ILE A 37 8.22 -6.25 6.78
N VAL A 38 9.42 -5.68 6.79
CA VAL A 38 9.63 -4.24 6.94
C VAL A 38 9.07 -3.49 5.74
N GLU A 39 9.31 -3.98 4.52
CA GLU A 39 8.79 -3.36 3.29
C GLU A 39 7.24 -3.48 3.18
N VAL A 40 6.64 -4.60 3.60
CA VAL A 40 5.18 -4.76 3.69
C VAL A 40 4.56 -3.84 4.75
N LEU A 41 5.18 -3.73 5.92
CA LEU A 41 4.73 -2.84 7.00
C LEU A 41 4.83 -1.36 6.59
N ASP A 42 5.92 -0.97 5.93
CA ASP A 42 6.12 0.39 5.42
C ASP A 42 5.07 0.75 4.35
N THR A 43 4.79 -0.19 3.43
CA THR A 43 3.75 -0.05 2.41
C THR A 43 2.36 0.10 3.04
N LYS A 44 2.00 -0.79 3.98
CA LYS A 44 0.73 -0.69 4.74
C LYS A 44 0.62 0.65 5.46
N SER A 45 1.66 1.05 6.20
CA SER A 45 1.69 2.33 6.92
C SER A 45 1.52 3.52 5.97
N SER A 46 2.14 3.50 4.78
CA SER A 46 1.99 4.57 3.79
C SER A 46 0.57 4.65 3.22
N LEU A 47 -0.14 3.52 3.11
CA LEU A 47 -1.53 3.48 2.67
C LEU A 47 -2.50 3.92 3.78
N ASP A 48 -2.25 3.54 5.04
CA ASP A 48 -2.98 4.06 6.19
C ASP A 48 -2.83 5.59 6.28
N ASP A 49 -1.60 6.10 6.14
CA ASP A 49 -1.29 7.54 6.10
C ASP A 49 -2.01 8.24 4.93
N HIS A 50 -2.05 7.65 3.73
CA HIS A 50 -2.77 8.21 2.57
C HIS A 50 -4.29 8.26 2.80
N VAL A 51 -4.89 7.22 3.38
CA VAL A 51 -6.33 7.20 3.66
C VAL A 51 -6.70 8.16 4.80
N ASP A 52 -5.86 8.34 5.83
CA ASP A 52 -6.07 9.40 6.83
C ASP A 52 -6.05 10.79 6.17
N LEU A 53 -5.03 11.05 5.33
CA LEU A 53 -4.93 12.30 4.57
C LEU A 53 -6.11 12.51 3.61
N LEU A 54 -6.57 11.47 2.91
CA LEU A 54 -7.75 11.52 2.02
C LEU A 54 -9.03 11.94 2.77
N ASN A 55 -9.14 11.54 4.05
CA ASN A 55 -10.31 11.86 4.89
C ASN A 55 -10.18 13.18 5.67
N THR A 56 -8.98 13.76 5.78
CA THR A 56 -8.71 14.93 6.64
C THR A 56 -8.20 16.17 5.89
N GLU A 57 -7.52 16.01 4.76
CA GLU A 57 -6.89 17.09 4.00
C GLU A 57 -7.63 17.31 2.66
N PRO A 58 -8.39 18.41 2.49
CA PRO A 58 -9.21 18.65 1.30
C PRO A 58 -8.45 18.59 -0.03
N ILE A 59 -7.18 19.00 -0.03
CA ILE A 59 -6.32 18.98 -1.23
C ILE A 59 -5.93 17.57 -1.66
N VAL A 60 -5.88 16.60 -0.74
CA VAL A 60 -5.59 15.19 -1.04
C VAL A 60 -6.84 14.53 -1.63
N LEU A 61 -8.02 14.78 -1.03
CA LEU A 61 -9.29 14.36 -1.62
C LEU A 61 -9.50 14.94 -3.02
N ALA A 62 -9.30 16.24 -3.20
CA ALA A 62 -9.43 16.88 -4.51
C ALA A 62 -8.41 16.35 -5.53
N HIS A 63 -7.18 16.01 -5.11
CA HIS A 63 -6.17 15.40 -5.98
C HIS A 63 -6.63 14.03 -6.50
N ASP A 64 -6.99 13.11 -5.60
CA ASP A 64 -7.44 11.77 -5.96
C ASP A 64 -8.72 11.85 -6.81
N VAL A 65 -9.70 12.67 -6.42
CA VAL A 65 -10.95 12.86 -7.20
C VAL A 65 -10.66 13.41 -8.60
N ASN A 66 -9.73 14.35 -8.77
CA ASN A 66 -9.31 14.81 -10.09
C ASN A 66 -8.66 13.66 -10.91
N PHE A 67 -7.74 12.90 -10.32
CA PHE A 67 -7.15 11.73 -10.99
C PHE A 67 -8.24 10.75 -11.45
N TRP A 68 -9.15 10.36 -10.57
CA TRP A 68 -10.25 9.45 -10.90
C TRP A 68 -11.18 10.08 -11.97
N PHE A 69 -11.52 11.36 -11.90
CA PHE A 69 -12.41 12.01 -12.87
C PHE A 69 -11.82 12.04 -14.28
N PHE A 70 -10.56 12.47 -14.41
CA PHE A 70 -9.89 12.67 -15.69
C PHE A 70 -9.32 11.38 -16.30
N SER A 71 -9.33 10.27 -15.57
CA SER A 71 -8.93 8.95 -16.07
C SER A 71 -10.11 7.96 -16.21
N ARG A 72 -11.36 8.45 -16.15
CA ARG A 72 -12.55 7.60 -16.25
C ARG A 72 -12.69 6.91 -17.62
N PRO A 73 -13.18 5.66 -17.70
CA PRO A 73 -13.28 4.91 -18.96
C PRO A 73 -14.14 5.55 -20.05
N GLU A 74 -15.04 6.46 -19.69
CA GLU A 74 -15.88 7.25 -20.59
C GLU A 74 -15.06 8.16 -21.53
N LEU A 75 -13.88 8.61 -21.10
CA LEU A 75 -12.99 9.50 -21.87
C LEU A 75 -12.14 8.74 -22.89
N ILE A 76 -12.00 7.42 -22.73
CA ILE A 76 -11.24 6.57 -23.64
C ILE A 76 -12.10 6.32 -24.90
N PRO A 77 -11.56 6.41 -26.12
CA PRO A 77 -12.29 6.04 -27.33
C PRO A 77 -12.77 4.58 -27.28
N ASP A 78 -14.01 4.32 -27.70
CA ASP A 78 -14.49 2.95 -27.89
C ASP A 78 -13.97 2.31 -29.19
N GLU A 79 -14.39 1.07 -29.45
CA GLU A 79 -14.10 0.32 -30.68
C GLU A 79 -14.51 1.03 -31.98
N ARG A 80 -15.31 2.10 -31.90
CA ARG A 80 -15.72 2.98 -33.01
C ARG A 80 -15.09 4.37 -32.94
N GLY A 81 -14.08 4.57 -32.08
CA GLY A 81 -13.39 5.84 -31.87
C GLY A 81 -14.17 6.88 -31.05
N ARG A 82 -15.30 6.52 -30.43
CA ARG A 82 -16.17 7.49 -29.74
C ARG A 82 -15.79 7.63 -28.26
N ALA A 83 -15.56 8.85 -27.82
CA ALA A 83 -15.36 9.20 -26.41
C ALA A 83 -16.46 10.15 -25.92
N LEU A 84 -16.75 10.14 -24.62
CA LEU A 84 -17.62 11.13 -23.98
C LEU A 84 -16.80 12.36 -23.57
N PRO A 85 -17.39 13.57 -23.59
CA PRO A 85 -16.67 14.79 -23.21
C PRO A 85 -16.35 14.82 -21.70
N ALA A 86 -15.23 15.46 -21.35
CA ALA A 86 -14.78 15.63 -19.96
C ALA A 86 -15.73 16.50 -19.11
N ARG A 87 -16.28 17.57 -19.70
CA ARG A 87 -17.10 18.62 -19.05
C ARG A 87 -18.51 18.17 -18.65
N THR A 88 -18.64 17.06 -17.94
CA THR A 88 -19.92 16.54 -17.44
C THR A 88 -19.85 16.25 -15.94
N ASP A 89 -20.52 17.09 -15.17
CA ASP A 89 -20.49 17.06 -13.70
C ASP A 89 -21.21 15.85 -13.10
N ARG A 90 -22.11 15.22 -13.88
CA ARG A 90 -22.88 14.01 -13.54
C ARG A 90 -22.04 12.82 -13.04
N HIS A 91 -20.73 12.85 -13.24
CA HIS A 91 -19.80 11.80 -12.82
C HIS A 91 -19.05 12.13 -11.53
N ILE A 92 -19.11 13.37 -11.03
CA ILE A 92 -18.26 13.81 -9.91
C ILE A 92 -18.65 13.10 -8.60
N SER A 93 -19.93 13.05 -8.23
CA SER A 93 -20.41 12.33 -7.04
C SER A 93 -19.96 10.86 -7.03
N ALA A 94 -20.09 10.18 -8.17
CA ALA A 94 -19.61 8.80 -8.36
C ALA A 94 -18.07 8.68 -8.38
N THR A 95 -17.35 9.75 -8.74
CA THR A 95 -15.88 9.77 -8.70
C THR A 95 -15.35 9.92 -7.28
N VAL A 96 -15.98 10.76 -6.44
CA VAL A 96 -15.68 10.84 -5.00
C VAL A 96 -15.91 9.48 -4.33
N PHE A 97 -17.04 8.83 -4.65
CA PHE A 97 -17.33 7.46 -4.23
C PHE A 97 -16.22 6.48 -4.64
N ASP A 98 -15.84 6.45 -5.94
CA ASP A 98 -14.84 5.53 -6.48
C ASP A 98 -13.46 5.71 -5.81
N ALA A 99 -13.03 6.97 -5.61
CA ALA A 99 -11.74 7.30 -4.99
C ALA A 99 -11.65 6.84 -3.53
N VAL A 100 -12.68 7.17 -2.73
CA VAL A 100 -12.74 6.81 -1.31
C VAL A 100 -12.87 5.29 -1.12
N HIS A 101 -13.71 4.63 -1.93
CA HIS A 101 -13.85 3.16 -1.89
C HIS A 101 -12.54 2.45 -2.26
N PHE A 102 -11.85 2.93 -3.31
CA PHE A 102 -10.56 2.38 -3.72
C PHE A 102 -9.50 2.47 -2.63
N GLY A 103 -9.36 3.63 -1.97
CA GLY A 103 -8.39 3.82 -0.88
C GLY A 103 -8.62 2.85 0.28
N VAL A 104 -9.85 2.81 0.81
CA VAL A 104 -10.22 1.94 1.94
C VAL A 104 -10.05 0.45 1.60
N LYS A 105 -10.48 0.02 0.40
CA LYS A 105 -10.30 -1.36 -0.06
C LYS A 105 -8.82 -1.74 -0.17
N THR A 106 -7.96 -0.83 -0.64
CA THR A 106 -6.52 -1.07 -0.80
C THR A 106 -5.84 -1.25 0.55
N VAL A 107 -6.15 -0.38 1.53
CA VAL A 107 -5.70 -0.54 2.92
C VAL A 107 -6.10 -1.90 3.50
N ALA A 108 -7.34 -2.34 3.30
CA ALA A 108 -7.81 -3.62 3.83
C ALA A 108 -7.10 -4.84 3.23
N VAL A 109 -6.78 -4.82 1.93
CA VAL A 109 -5.99 -5.87 1.27
C VAL A 109 -4.56 -5.91 1.82
N TRP A 110 -3.93 -4.75 2.07
CA TRP A 110 -2.59 -4.69 2.67
C TRP A 110 -2.56 -5.02 4.16
N ASP A 111 -3.60 -4.68 4.95
CA ASP A 111 -3.72 -5.12 6.35
C ASP A 111 -3.83 -6.65 6.45
N TYR A 112 -4.65 -7.28 5.59
CA TYR A 112 -4.73 -8.74 5.53
C TYR A 112 -3.42 -9.37 5.04
N THR A 113 -2.77 -8.78 4.03
CA THR A 113 -1.44 -9.23 3.54
C THR A 113 -0.38 -9.16 4.64
N PHE A 114 -0.31 -8.06 5.40
CA PHE A 114 0.60 -7.92 6.53
C PHE A 114 0.34 -8.97 7.62
N ARG A 115 -0.93 -9.22 7.98
CA ARG A 115 -1.31 -10.26 8.97
C ARG A 115 -0.92 -11.65 8.48
N LEU A 116 -1.12 -11.97 7.21
CA LEU A 116 -0.69 -13.24 6.60
C LEU A 116 0.84 -13.39 6.62
N VAL A 117 1.60 -12.33 6.33
CA VAL A 117 3.06 -12.33 6.39
C VAL A 117 3.56 -12.55 7.82
N ASN A 118 2.93 -11.94 8.82
CA ASN A 118 3.26 -12.18 10.24
C ASN A 118 2.96 -13.62 10.65
N LEU A 119 1.77 -14.14 10.31
CA LEU A 119 1.41 -15.55 10.55
C LEU A 119 2.40 -16.51 9.86
N LEU A 120 2.95 -16.16 8.70
CA LEU A 120 3.98 -16.95 8.02
C LEU A 120 5.33 -16.90 8.73
N HIS A 121 5.69 -15.75 9.30
CA HIS A 121 6.92 -15.52 10.07
C HIS A 121 6.89 -16.23 11.44
N GLU A 122 5.72 -16.29 12.09
CA GLU A 122 5.45 -17.11 13.29
C GLU A 122 5.65 -18.63 13.07
N SER A 123 6.08 -19.05 11.87
CA SER A 123 6.46 -20.42 11.52
C SER A 123 5.33 -21.42 11.77
N PRO A 124 4.18 -21.25 11.08
CA PRO A 124 2.98 -22.00 11.37
C PRO A 124 3.14 -23.47 10.95
N ARG A 125 2.46 -24.36 11.66
CA ARG A 125 2.40 -25.81 11.38
C ARG A 125 1.89 -26.07 9.97
N ASN A 126 2.28 -27.22 9.38
CA ASN A 126 2.09 -27.53 7.95
C ASN A 126 0.68 -27.25 7.40
N SER A 127 -0.38 -27.64 8.11
CA SER A 127 -1.79 -27.39 7.77
C SER A 127 -2.13 -25.90 7.71
N THR A 128 -1.83 -25.16 8.78
CA THR A 128 -2.01 -23.70 8.82
C THR A 128 -1.13 -22.98 7.79
N ARG A 129 0.12 -23.44 7.59
CA ARG A 129 1.06 -22.89 6.60
C ARG A 129 0.52 -23.01 5.17
N VAL A 130 -0.05 -24.14 4.80
CA VAL A 130 -0.67 -24.34 3.47
C VAL A 130 -1.84 -23.36 3.25
N LEU A 131 -2.64 -23.10 4.29
CA LEU A 131 -3.73 -22.11 4.22
C LEU A 131 -3.20 -20.68 4.08
N VAL A 132 -2.21 -20.28 4.89
CA VAL A 132 -1.58 -18.95 4.81
C VAL A 132 -0.94 -18.72 3.45
N LEU A 133 -0.23 -19.70 2.88
CA LEU A 133 0.38 -19.61 1.54
C LEU A 133 -0.67 -19.52 0.41
N TYR A 134 -1.82 -20.17 0.57
CA TYR A 134 -2.95 -20.07 -0.38
C TYR A 134 -3.59 -18.68 -0.37
N GLU A 135 -3.85 -18.14 0.82
CA GLU A 135 -4.39 -16.79 0.99
C GLU A 135 -3.39 -15.73 0.52
N LEU A 136 -2.09 -15.88 0.81
CA LEU A 136 -1.02 -15.02 0.29
C LEU A 136 -0.99 -14.99 -1.25
N SER A 137 -1.03 -16.16 -1.89
CA SER A 137 -1.10 -16.26 -3.35
C SER A 137 -2.35 -15.56 -3.93
N THR A 138 -3.48 -15.66 -3.21
CA THR A 138 -4.74 -14.99 -3.57
C THR A 138 -4.64 -13.47 -3.48
N VAL A 139 -4.12 -12.92 -2.38
CA VAL A 139 -3.98 -11.46 -2.21
C VAL A 139 -2.90 -10.88 -3.13
N CYS A 140 -1.78 -11.59 -3.35
CA CYS A 140 -0.77 -11.21 -4.34
C CYS A 140 -1.37 -11.03 -5.74
N ARG A 141 -2.24 -11.96 -6.17
CA ARG A 141 -2.96 -11.84 -7.45
C ARG A 141 -3.92 -10.65 -7.46
N MET A 142 -4.69 -10.45 -6.38
CA MET A 142 -5.61 -9.31 -6.27
C MET A 142 -4.86 -7.98 -6.36
N GLU A 143 -3.74 -7.88 -5.66
CA GLU A 143 -2.92 -6.67 -5.56
C GLU A 143 -2.21 -6.35 -6.87
N TYR A 144 -1.60 -7.35 -7.53
CA TYR A 144 -1.09 -7.18 -8.89
C TYR A 144 -2.19 -6.73 -9.87
N SER A 145 -3.38 -7.33 -9.80
CA SER A 145 -4.51 -6.95 -10.67
C SER A 145 -5.00 -5.53 -10.39
N ARG A 146 -5.01 -5.10 -9.12
CA ARG A 146 -5.34 -3.73 -8.70
C ARG A 146 -4.33 -2.74 -9.26
N ALA A 147 -3.05 -2.92 -8.95
CA ALA A 147 -1.99 -2.00 -9.37
C ALA A 147 -1.90 -1.93 -10.91
N GLN A 148 -2.02 -3.06 -11.61
CA GLN A 148 -2.04 -3.10 -13.07
C GLN A 148 -3.24 -2.35 -13.66
N ALA A 149 -4.43 -2.49 -13.05
CA ALA A 149 -5.63 -1.76 -13.49
C ALA A 149 -5.49 -0.24 -13.27
N THR A 150 -4.92 0.18 -12.15
CA THR A 150 -4.67 1.60 -11.84
C THR A 150 -3.60 2.20 -12.77
N PHE A 151 -2.51 1.46 -13.04
CA PHE A 151 -1.51 1.86 -14.03
C PHE A 151 -2.10 1.95 -15.44
N ARG A 152 -2.87 0.94 -15.88
CA ARG A 152 -3.58 0.98 -17.17
C ARG A 152 -4.50 2.20 -17.27
N ARG A 153 -5.20 2.54 -16.18
CA ARG A 153 -6.08 3.71 -16.09
C ARG A 153 -5.30 5.01 -16.31
N ALA A 154 -4.15 5.18 -15.68
CA ALA A 154 -3.24 6.31 -15.91
C ALA A 154 -2.76 6.37 -17.37
N VAL A 155 -2.15 5.31 -17.88
CA VAL A 155 -1.63 5.24 -19.27
C VAL A 155 -2.74 5.49 -20.32
N SER A 156 -3.99 5.10 -20.04
CA SER A 156 -5.12 5.31 -20.97
C SER A 156 -5.41 6.78 -21.28
N VAL A 157 -4.98 7.71 -20.42
CA VAL A 157 -5.17 9.16 -20.60
C VAL A 157 -3.86 9.96 -20.63
N GLY A 158 -2.73 9.34 -20.27
CA GLY A 158 -1.38 9.90 -20.37
C GLY A 158 -0.78 9.85 -21.78
N LEU A 159 0.50 9.46 -21.91
CA LEU A 159 1.37 9.62 -23.10
C LEU A 159 0.84 8.97 -24.39
N GLY A 160 -0.18 9.56 -25.02
CA GLY A 160 -0.80 9.04 -26.24
C GLY A 160 -1.48 7.67 -26.09
N GLY A 161 -1.57 7.11 -24.87
CA GLY A 161 -2.08 5.77 -24.63
C GLY A 161 -3.55 5.59 -25.00
N SER A 162 -4.35 6.66 -25.05
CA SER A 162 -5.72 6.67 -25.61
C SER A 162 -5.81 6.27 -27.08
N ARG A 163 -4.68 6.32 -27.83
CA ARG A 163 -4.59 5.79 -29.21
C ARG A 163 -4.48 4.27 -29.24
N TRP A 164 -3.93 3.67 -28.18
CA TRP A 164 -3.55 2.26 -28.08
C TRP A 164 -4.36 1.46 -27.07
N ILE A 165 -5.13 2.11 -26.21
CA ILE A 165 -6.10 1.51 -25.30
C ILE A 165 -7.49 1.95 -25.76
N GLN A 166 -8.42 1.00 -25.83
CA GLN A 166 -9.81 1.26 -26.22
C GLN A 166 -10.80 0.77 -25.15
N ARG A 167 -11.92 1.47 -25.03
CA ARG A 167 -13.09 1.00 -24.28
C ARG A 167 -13.80 -0.09 -25.09
N MET A 168 -14.03 -1.24 -24.46
CA MET A 168 -14.80 -2.32 -25.04
C MET A 168 -16.29 -2.06 -24.91
N SER A 169 -17.08 -2.52 -25.88
CA SER A 169 -18.55 -2.58 -25.80
C SER A 169 -19.06 -3.52 -24.69
N THR A 170 -18.24 -4.49 -24.25
CA THR A 170 -18.57 -5.39 -23.14
C THR A 170 -18.17 -4.81 -21.79
N THR A 171 -19.09 -4.86 -20.83
CA THR A 171 -18.79 -4.63 -19.41
C THR A 171 -18.19 -5.88 -18.77
N LYS A 172 -17.52 -5.72 -17.63
CA LYS A 172 -17.18 -6.82 -16.73
C LYS A 172 -18.42 -7.30 -15.96
N LYS A 173 -18.29 -8.40 -15.22
CA LYS A 173 -19.37 -9.00 -14.41
C LYS A 173 -19.90 -8.07 -13.31
N ASP A 174 -19.06 -7.19 -12.80
CA ASP A 174 -19.35 -6.14 -11.82
C ASP A 174 -20.06 -4.91 -12.44
N GLY A 175 -20.40 -4.96 -13.74
CA GLY A 175 -20.96 -3.83 -14.50
C GLY A 175 -19.93 -2.77 -14.91
N SER A 176 -18.67 -2.88 -14.46
CA SER A 176 -17.63 -1.89 -14.79
C SER A 176 -17.22 -1.96 -16.26
N VAL A 177 -16.89 -0.79 -16.81
CA VAL A 177 -16.43 -0.64 -18.18
C VAL A 177 -15.08 -1.35 -18.36
N ARG A 178 -14.96 -2.21 -19.39
CA ARG A 178 -13.70 -2.89 -19.72
C ARG A 178 -12.87 -2.06 -20.69
N THR A 179 -11.56 -1.98 -20.47
CA THR A 179 -10.59 -1.43 -21.41
C THR A 179 -9.58 -2.49 -21.82
N SER A 180 -9.10 -2.43 -23.07
CA SER A 180 -8.06 -3.33 -23.57
C SER A 180 -7.03 -2.59 -24.41
N VAL A 181 -5.79 -3.11 -24.42
CA VAL A 181 -4.74 -2.68 -25.33
C VAL A 181 -5.06 -3.23 -26.72
N LYS A 182 -4.98 -2.39 -27.76
CA LYS A 182 -5.17 -2.75 -29.16
C LYS A 182 -4.11 -3.75 -29.62
N GLN A 183 -4.45 -4.51 -30.65
CA GLN A 183 -3.51 -5.43 -31.28
C GLN A 183 -2.41 -4.68 -32.04
N ASN A 184 -1.26 -5.31 -32.25
CA ASN A 184 -0.10 -4.79 -32.99
C ASN A 184 0.47 -3.46 -32.46
N ILE A 185 1.03 -3.50 -31.24
CA ILE A 185 1.79 -2.38 -30.66
C ILE A 185 3.28 -2.38 -31.05
N ASP A 186 3.76 -3.39 -31.79
CA ASP A 186 5.20 -3.60 -32.02
C ASP A 186 5.86 -2.52 -32.90
N VAL A 187 5.08 -1.72 -33.63
CA VAL A 187 5.55 -0.49 -34.30
C VAL A 187 6.12 0.54 -33.31
N LEU A 188 5.63 0.55 -32.06
CA LEU A 188 6.13 1.45 -31.01
C LEU A 188 7.54 1.08 -30.55
N LEU A 189 7.97 -0.18 -30.66
CA LEU A 189 9.32 -0.58 -30.24
C LEU A 189 10.44 0.19 -30.95
N ARG A 190 10.16 0.79 -32.13
CA ARG A 190 11.10 1.65 -32.87
C ARG A 190 10.81 3.15 -32.76
N THR A 191 9.60 3.54 -32.40
CA THR A 191 9.13 4.94 -32.48
C THR A 191 8.88 5.57 -31.11
N ASP A 192 8.43 4.78 -30.13
CA ASP A 192 8.24 5.16 -28.74
C ASP A 192 8.43 3.91 -27.83
N PRO A 193 9.68 3.52 -27.52
CA PRO A 193 9.97 2.36 -26.69
C PRO A 193 9.39 2.48 -25.27
N GLN A 194 9.27 3.69 -24.74
CA GLN A 194 8.67 3.97 -23.44
C GLN A 194 7.19 3.56 -23.44
N LEU A 195 6.40 4.09 -24.38
CA LEU A 195 4.99 3.74 -24.51
C LEU A 195 4.81 2.25 -24.84
N TYR A 196 5.72 1.64 -25.62
CA TYR A 196 5.72 0.19 -25.85
C TYR A 196 5.81 -0.61 -24.53
N TYR A 197 6.80 -0.32 -23.67
CA TYR A 197 6.95 -1.05 -22.39
C TYR A 197 5.78 -0.78 -21.43
N MET A 198 5.26 0.44 -21.38
CA MET A 198 4.06 0.78 -20.61
C MET A 198 2.83 0.02 -21.10
N LEU A 199 2.63 -0.11 -22.42
CA LEU A 199 1.52 -0.88 -22.98
C LEU A 199 1.70 -2.40 -22.81
N GLN A 200 2.93 -2.91 -22.75
CA GLN A 200 3.18 -4.32 -22.35
C GLN A 200 2.74 -4.57 -20.91
N LEU A 201 3.07 -3.67 -19.97
CA LEU A 201 2.57 -3.72 -18.59
C LEU A 201 1.04 -3.65 -18.52
N CYS A 202 0.39 -2.94 -19.43
CA CYS A 202 -1.07 -2.78 -19.46
C CYS A 202 -1.87 -4.00 -19.97
N GLN A 203 -1.26 -5.05 -20.52
CA GLN A 203 -2.03 -6.15 -21.14
C GLN A 203 -2.62 -7.14 -20.11
N ASP A 204 -3.87 -7.59 -20.34
CA ASP A 204 -4.56 -8.61 -19.51
C ASP A 204 -3.77 -9.91 -19.33
N ARG A 205 -2.89 -10.26 -20.29
CA ARG A 205 -2.09 -11.49 -20.28
C ARG A 205 -0.74 -11.35 -19.55
N THR A 206 -0.31 -10.14 -19.22
CA THR A 206 1.01 -9.90 -18.61
C THR A 206 1.00 -10.39 -17.17
N THR A 207 1.80 -11.41 -16.86
CA THR A 207 1.97 -11.94 -15.50
C THR A 207 2.87 -11.04 -14.67
N HIS A 208 2.84 -11.14 -13.33
CA HIS A 208 3.76 -10.40 -12.46
C HIS A 208 5.25 -10.65 -12.79
N THR A 209 5.60 -11.87 -13.22
CA THR A 209 6.96 -12.22 -13.67
C THR A 209 7.34 -11.49 -14.96
N GLN A 210 6.41 -11.40 -15.92
CA GLN A 210 6.62 -10.64 -17.15
C GLN A 210 6.63 -9.14 -16.88
N ALA A 211 5.78 -8.66 -15.96
CA ALA A 211 5.76 -7.26 -15.55
C ALA A 211 7.11 -6.82 -15.00
N ALA A 212 7.76 -7.62 -14.14
CA ALA A 212 9.11 -7.35 -13.66
C ALA A 212 10.14 -7.12 -14.79
N LEU A 213 10.06 -7.91 -15.89
CA LEU A 213 10.94 -7.75 -17.05
C LEU A 213 10.65 -6.46 -17.84
N TRP A 214 9.39 -6.06 -17.95
CA TRP A 214 9.00 -4.81 -18.62
C TRP A 214 9.31 -3.57 -17.78
N ILE A 215 9.12 -3.68 -16.47
CA ILE A 215 9.59 -2.76 -15.42
C ILE A 215 11.10 -2.54 -15.58
N GLN A 216 11.91 -3.61 -15.57
CA GLN A 216 13.36 -3.48 -15.74
C GLN A 216 13.77 -2.81 -17.05
N LYS A 217 13.15 -3.19 -18.19
CA LYS A 217 13.42 -2.55 -19.48
C LYS A 217 13.08 -1.06 -19.51
N LEU A 218 12.04 -0.64 -18.80
CA LEU A 218 11.65 0.76 -18.69
C LEU A 218 12.64 1.55 -17.80
N GLU A 219 13.14 0.95 -16.72
CA GLU A 219 14.23 1.54 -15.93
C GLU A 219 15.53 1.62 -16.71
N ASP A 220 15.93 0.57 -17.44
CA ASP A 220 17.15 0.59 -18.25
C ASP A 220 17.06 1.67 -19.35
N LEU A 221 15.87 1.86 -19.93
CA LEU A 221 15.58 2.98 -20.83
C LEU A 221 15.72 4.34 -20.13
N HIS A 222 15.16 4.51 -18.93
CA HIS A 222 15.30 5.75 -18.15
C HIS A 222 16.74 6.01 -17.68
N ARG A 223 17.52 4.96 -17.42
CA ARG A 223 18.94 5.07 -17.04
C ARG A 223 19.79 5.49 -18.23
N ALA A 224 19.53 4.94 -19.42
CA ALA A 224 20.20 5.33 -20.66
C ALA A 224 19.75 6.71 -21.18
N HIS A 225 18.47 7.07 -20.95
CA HIS A 225 17.85 8.29 -21.45
C HIS A 225 16.98 8.95 -20.36
N PRO A 226 17.58 9.67 -19.38
CA PRO A 226 16.82 10.26 -18.26
C PRO A 226 15.67 11.17 -18.67
N LEU A 227 15.80 11.90 -19.78
CA LEU A 227 14.78 12.80 -20.33
C LEU A 227 13.50 12.07 -20.81
N GLU A 228 13.54 10.75 -21.08
CA GLU A 228 12.34 9.98 -21.39
C GLU A 228 11.40 9.92 -20.19
N LYS A 229 11.96 9.79 -18.99
CA LYS A 229 11.20 9.72 -17.73
C LYS A 229 10.42 11.01 -17.47
N ASP A 230 10.98 12.16 -17.83
CA ASP A 230 10.35 13.47 -17.62
C ASP A 230 9.11 13.70 -18.49
N LYS A 231 8.97 12.93 -19.58
CA LYS A 231 7.77 12.95 -20.46
C LYS A 231 6.54 12.35 -19.78
N LEU A 232 6.71 11.40 -18.85
CA LEU A 232 5.61 10.74 -18.15
C LEU A 232 4.80 11.74 -17.34
N ALA A 233 3.47 11.62 -17.31
CA ALA A 233 2.67 12.39 -16.38
C ALA A 233 2.91 11.93 -14.93
N GLN A 234 2.68 12.81 -13.95
CA GLN A 234 2.86 12.49 -12.52
C GLN A 234 2.09 11.22 -12.13
N HIS A 235 0.81 11.12 -12.52
CA HIS A 235 -0.03 9.96 -12.27
C HIS A 235 0.45 8.67 -12.99
N GLU A 236 1.15 8.76 -14.13
CA GLU A 236 1.77 7.59 -14.77
C GLU A 236 2.97 7.11 -13.97
N LEU A 237 3.79 8.02 -13.42
CA LEU A 237 4.92 7.69 -12.54
C LEU A 237 4.47 7.10 -11.19
N ASP A 238 3.44 7.67 -10.58
CA ASP A 238 2.92 7.21 -9.28
C ASP A 238 2.32 5.81 -9.40
N THR A 239 1.48 5.59 -10.41
CA THR A 239 0.85 4.27 -10.64
C THR A 239 1.83 3.22 -11.21
N LEU A 240 2.87 3.62 -11.94
CA LEU A 240 3.99 2.75 -12.30
C LEU A 240 4.76 2.30 -11.05
N SER A 241 4.97 3.23 -10.11
CA SER A 241 5.66 2.93 -8.86
C SER A 241 4.83 2.02 -7.95
N ASP A 242 3.52 2.24 -7.85
CA ASP A 242 2.55 1.35 -7.18
C ASP A 242 2.60 -0.08 -7.77
N LEU A 243 2.58 -0.20 -9.10
CA LEU A 243 2.75 -1.49 -9.79
C LEU A 243 4.11 -2.13 -9.51
N ALA A 244 5.19 -1.34 -9.44
CA ALA A 244 6.51 -1.84 -9.10
C ALA A 244 6.63 -2.32 -7.65
N VAL A 245 5.98 -1.66 -6.68
CA VAL A 245 5.90 -2.14 -5.29
C VAL A 245 5.19 -3.49 -5.25
N ALA A 246 4.02 -3.62 -5.88
CA ALA A 246 3.27 -4.87 -5.94
C ALA A 246 4.07 -6.01 -6.60
N VAL A 247 4.74 -5.75 -7.73
CA VAL A 247 5.57 -6.74 -8.42
C VAL A 247 6.80 -7.13 -7.58
N THR A 248 7.50 -6.17 -7.00
CA THR A 248 8.69 -6.42 -6.17
C THR A 248 8.33 -7.25 -4.94
N PHE A 249 7.23 -6.92 -4.25
CA PHE A 249 6.73 -7.71 -3.11
C PHE A 249 6.47 -9.18 -3.51
N ILE A 250 5.79 -9.41 -4.63
CA ILE A 250 5.48 -10.76 -5.11
C ILE A 250 6.76 -11.54 -5.46
N GLN A 251 7.75 -10.88 -6.08
CA GLN A 251 9.03 -11.50 -6.38
C GLN A 251 9.82 -11.86 -5.12
N SER A 252 9.90 -10.95 -4.14
CA SER A 252 10.60 -11.19 -2.87
C SER A 252 9.95 -12.35 -2.12
N LEU A 253 8.62 -12.32 -1.94
CA LEU A 253 7.87 -13.41 -1.31
C LEU A 253 8.06 -14.75 -2.03
N SER A 254 8.01 -14.75 -3.36
CA SER A 254 8.21 -15.97 -4.18
C SER A 254 9.64 -16.51 -4.10
N SER A 255 10.62 -15.69 -3.73
CA SER A 255 12.00 -16.14 -3.49
C SER A 255 12.17 -16.84 -2.13
N LEU A 256 11.28 -16.55 -1.17
CA LEU A 256 11.30 -17.12 0.18
C LEU A 256 10.40 -18.34 0.33
N VAL A 257 9.25 -18.36 -0.37
CA VAL A 257 8.28 -19.46 -0.30
C VAL A 257 7.75 -19.87 -1.67
N LYS A 258 7.58 -21.19 -1.84
CA LYS A 258 6.85 -21.75 -2.99
C LYS A 258 5.36 -21.48 -2.80
N LEU A 259 4.86 -20.41 -3.42
CA LEU A 259 3.43 -20.14 -3.50
C LEU A 259 2.72 -21.24 -4.32
N PRO A 260 1.52 -21.70 -3.92
CA PRO A 260 0.80 -22.74 -4.64
C PRO A 260 0.42 -22.29 -6.06
N SER A 261 0.43 -23.23 -7.00
CA SER A 261 0.19 -22.95 -8.41
C SER A 261 -1.23 -22.43 -8.68
N MET A 262 -1.31 -21.47 -9.59
CA MET A 262 -2.49 -20.65 -9.87
C MET A 262 -3.59 -21.43 -10.62
N GLY A 263 -4.27 -22.37 -9.94
CA GLY A 263 -5.34 -23.15 -10.58
C GLY A 263 -6.13 -24.13 -9.70
N GLN A 264 -5.77 -24.38 -8.44
CA GLN A 264 -6.50 -25.37 -7.62
C GLN A 264 -7.73 -24.81 -6.89
N LYS A 265 -8.77 -25.65 -6.88
CA LYS A 265 -10.18 -25.32 -6.59
C LYS A 265 -10.43 -24.95 -5.12
N ARG A 266 -10.51 -23.65 -4.82
CA ARG A 266 -11.40 -23.09 -3.77
C ARG A 266 -12.21 -21.93 -4.33
N GLN A 267 -12.87 -22.19 -5.45
CA GLN A 267 -13.68 -21.21 -6.17
C GLN A 267 -14.86 -20.79 -5.28
N GLY A 268 -14.85 -19.54 -4.80
CA GLY A 268 -15.90 -18.99 -3.93
C GLY A 268 -15.69 -19.17 -2.42
N GLN A 269 -14.49 -19.55 -1.94
CA GLN A 269 -14.19 -19.61 -0.50
C GLN A 269 -12.88 -18.87 -0.18
N GLY A 270 -12.88 -18.07 0.90
CA GLY A 270 -11.73 -17.30 1.38
C GLY A 270 -11.84 -15.80 1.12
N PHE A 271 -10.93 -15.02 1.74
CA PHE A 271 -11.00 -13.55 1.80
C PHE A 271 -11.17 -12.91 0.43
N GLY A 272 -10.47 -13.40 -0.60
CA GLY A 272 -10.51 -12.80 -1.94
C GLY A 272 -11.88 -12.88 -2.63
N ALA A 273 -12.69 -13.91 -2.32
CA ALA A 273 -14.05 -14.03 -2.84
C ALA A 273 -14.99 -13.05 -2.13
N GLU A 274 -14.95 -13.03 -0.79
CA GLU A 274 -15.80 -12.17 0.03
C GLU A 274 -15.46 -10.67 -0.14
N CYS A 275 -14.18 -10.33 -0.29
CA CYS A 275 -13.71 -8.97 -0.61
C CYS A 275 -14.20 -8.49 -1.99
N SER A 276 -14.33 -9.42 -2.95
CA SER A 276 -14.92 -9.12 -4.26
C SER A 276 -16.43 -8.91 -4.14
N LEU A 277 -17.16 -9.81 -3.44
CA LEU A 277 -18.61 -9.68 -3.21
C LEU A 277 -18.96 -8.38 -2.46
N LEU A 278 -18.19 -7.99 -1.45
CA LEU A 278 -18.37 -6.72 -0.74
C LEU A 278 -18.11 -5.53 -1.66
N ALA A 279 -17.05 -5.58 -2.49
CA ALA A 279 -16.77 -4.53 -3.45
C ALA A 279 -17.87 -4.40 -4.52
N ASP A 280 -18.44 -5.50 -4.99
CA ASP A 280 -19.53 -5.51 -5.97
C ASP A 280 -20.82 -4.93 -5.34
N ARG A 281 -21.15 -5.34 -4.10
CA ARG A 281 -22.29 -4.78 -3.32
C ARG A 281 -22.13 -3.28 -3.08
N ILE A 282 -20.93 -2.80 -2.76
CA ILE A 282 -20.64 -1.37 -2.63
C ILE A 282 -20.82 -0.69 -3.99
N SER A 283 -20.24 -1.23 -5.06
CA SER A 283 -20.29 -0.64 -6.41
C SER A 283 -21.71 -0.46 -6.95
N GLN A 284 -22.67 -1.28 -6.54
CA GLN A 284 -24.09 -1.13 -6.90
C GLN A 284 -24.72 0.15 -6.35
N LEU A 285 -24.20 0.71 -5.24
CA LEU A 285 -24.70 1.95 -4.63
C LEU A 285 -24.18 3.22 -5.33
N ARG A 286 -23.13 3.11 -6.14
CA ARG A 286 -22.42 4.22 -6.80
C ARG A 286 -23.33 5.21 -7.54
N ALA A 287 -24.43 4.74 -8.13
CA ALA A 287 -25.35 5.57 -8.91
C ALA A 287 -26.40 6.32 -8.07
N GLY A 288 -26.56 5.97 -6.79
CA GLY A 288 -27.61 6.51 -5.92
C GLY A 288 -27.17 7.63 -4.97
N ILE A 289 -25.88 8.01 -4.97
CA ILE A 289 -25.35 9.08 -4.12
C ILE A 289 -25.20 10.39 -4.90
N ASP A 290 -25.72 11.47 -4.34
CA ASP A 290 -25.49 12.82 -4.84
C ASP A 290 -24.68 13.66 -3.83
N LEU A 291 -23.53 14.16 -4.28
CA LEU A 291 -22.62 15.03 -3.55
C LEU A 291 -22.51 16.41 -4.22
N GLY A 292 -23.45 16.78 -5.10
CA GLY A 292 -23.41 18.02 -5.90
C GLY A 292 -23.13 19.27 -5.08
N ASP A 293 -23.86 19.46 -3.97
CA ASP A 293 -23.71 20.61 -3.05
C ASP A 293 -22.31 20.77 -2.46
N PHE A 294 -21.48 19.71 -2.50
CA PHE A 294 -20.17 19.67 -1.85
C PHE A 294 -19.02 19.55 -2.84
N ALA A 295 -19.23 18.85 -3.95
CA ALA A 295 -18.17 18.39 -4.84
C ALA A 295 -18.28 18.91 -6.29
N ILE A 296 -19.31 19.66 -6.68
CA ILE A 296 -19.50 20.13 -8.07
C ILE A 296 -19.37 21.66 -8.17
N PRO A 297 -18.37 22.20 -8.89
CA PRO A 297 -17.23 21.52 -9.52
C PRO A 297 -16.25 20.94 -8.48
N ILE A 298 -15.31 20.09 -8.91
CA ILE A 298 -14.37 19.36 -8.00
C ILE A 298 -13.63 20.32 -7.05
N ASP A 299 -13.29 21.52 -7.52
CA ASP A 299 -12.63 22.56 -6.71
C ASP A 299 -13.46 23.03 -5.51
N ASN A 300 -14.78 22.78 -5.47
CA ASN A 300 -15.58 23.03 -4.27
C ASN A 300 -15.08 22.22 -3.08
N LEU A 301 -14.50 21.03 -3.28
CA LEU A 301 -13.91 20.24 -2.19
C LEU A 301 -12.84 21.02 -1.43
N LEU A 302 -12.12 21.95 -2.08
CA LEU A 302 -11.09 22.80 -1.49
C LEU A 302 -11.65 23.94 -0.62
N GLN A 303 -12.94 24.26 -0.72
CA GLN A 303 -13.56 25.29 0.12
C GLN A 303 -13.73 24.80 1.57
N PRO A 304 -13.70 25.71 2.57
CA PRO A 304 -13.85 25.35 3.97
C PRO A 304 -15.08 24.45 4.23
N GLY A 305 -14.84 23.30 4.87
CA GLY A 305 -15.87 22.34 5.26
C GLY A 305 -16.43 21.44 4.15
N ARG A 306 -16.32 21.80 2.86
CA ARG A 306 -16.97 21.04 1.76
C ARG A 306 -16.49 19.60 1.65
N ALA A 307 -15.18 19.35 1.67
CA ALA A 307 -14.64 17.99 1.68
C ALA A 307 -15.16 17.17 2.87
N ALA A 308 -15.18 17.75 4.07
CA ALA A 308 -15.71 17.08 5.26
C ALA A 308 -17.20 16.74 5.10
N SER A 309 -18.03 17.69 4.66
CA SER A 309 -19.46 17.43 4.41
C SER A 309 -19.72 16.39 3.32
N ALA A 310 -18.90 16.36 2.25
CA ALA A 310 -18.98 15.32 1.22
C ALA A 310 -18.70 13.93 1.79
N LEU A 311 -17.64 13.81 2.61
CA LEU A 311 -17.25 12.56 3.26
C LEU A 311 -18.28 12.13 4.33
N THR A 312 -18.83 13.06 5.11
CA THR A 312 -19.92 12.79 6.06
C THR A 312 -21.15 12.23 5.34
N LYS A 313 -21.66 12.92 4.31
CA LYS A 313 -22.83 12.46 3.53
C LYS A 313 -22.60 11.11 2.87
N LEU A 314 -21.38 10.86 2.37
CA LEU A 314 -20.98 9.56 1.82
C LEU A 314 -20.95 8.45 2.90
N SER A 315 -20.44 8.75 4.09
CA SER A 315 -20.42 7.82 5.23
C SER A 315 -21.83 7.50 5.73
N GLU A 316 -22.68 8.51 5.90
CA GLU A 316 -24.11 8.35 6.25
C GLU A 316 -24.85 7.48 5.24
N TYR A 317 -24.62 7.71 3.94
CA TYR A 317 -25.19 6.88 2.88
C TYR A 317 -24.73 5.41 2.95
N PHE A 318 -23.46 5.15 3.27
CA PHE A 318 -23.00 3.78 3.51
C PHE A 318 -23.64 3.15 4.73
N ILE A 319 -23.75 3.87 5.85
CA ILE A 319 -24.42 3.39 7.06
C ILE A 319 -25.89 3.08 6.76
N GLU A 320 -26.61 3.94 6.03
CA GLU A 320 -28.00 3.74 5.62
C GLU A 320 -28.21 2.50 4.74
N LYS A 321 -27.35 2.31 3.71
CA LYS A 321 -27.53 1.24 2.71
C LYS A 321 -26.86 -0.08 3.07
N LEU A 322 -25.85 -0.07 3.93
CA LEU A 322 -25.03 -1.24 4.27
C LEU A 322 -25.08 -1.64 5.74
N GLY A 323 -25.53 -0.74 6.64
CA GLY A 323 -25.60 -0.94 8.09
C GLY A 323 -24.34 -0.48 8.86
N ALA A 324 -23.27 -0.10 8.15
CA ALA A 324 -22.02 0.38 8.72
C ALA A 324 -21.23 1.18 7.68
N ASP A 325 -20.23 1.95 8.12
CA ASP A 325 -19.28 2.61 7.23
C ASP A 325 -18.35 1.62 6.51
N ILE A 326 -17.83 1.99 5.35
CA ILE A 326 -17.00 1.08 4.53
C ILE A 326 -15.67 0.68 5.18
N ASN A 327 -15.11 1.49 6.08
CA ASN A 327 -13.86 1.16 6.77
C ASN A 327 -14.11 0.05 7.79
N SER A 328 -15.20 0.15 8.55
CA SER A 328 -15.67 -0.93 9.44
C SER A 328 -16.03 -2.19 8.66
N LEU A 329 -16.79 -2.10 7.56
CA LEU A 329 -17.13 -3.26 6.73
C LEU A 329 -15.90 -4.01 6.21
N TYR A 330 -14.86 -3.30 5.75
CA TYR A 330 -13.63 -3.94 5.31
C TYR A 330 -12.77 -4.46 6.49
N LYS A 331 -12.72 -3.76 7.63
CA LYS A 331 -12.04 -4.25 8.85
C LYS A 331 -12.67 -5.52 9.40
N ASP A 332 -14.00 -5.59 9.41
CA ASP A 332 -14.77 -6.74 9.88
C ASP A 332 -14.76 -7.91 8.89
N LEU A 333 -14.43 -7.66 7.62
CA LEU A 333 -14.03 -8.72 6.70
C LEU A 333 -12.65 -9.31 7.03
N VAL A 334 -11.67 -8.50 7.45
CA VAL A 334 -10.30 -8.99 7.73
C VAL A 334 -10.22 -9.87 8.98
N LYS A 335 -10.87 -9.46 10.09
CA LYS A 335 -10.74 -10.12 11.39
C LYS A 335 -11.08 -11.63 11.37
N PRO A 336 -12.21 -12.11 10.79
CA PRO A 336 -12.62 -13.51 10.91
C PRO A 336 -11.71 -14.48 10.15
N HIS A 337 -11.19 -14.09 8.98
CA HIS A 337 -10.25 -14.93 8.22
C HIS A 337 -8.94 -15.14 8.99
N VAL A 338 -8.42 -14.08 9.63
CA VAL A 338 -7.22 -14.14 10.47
C VAL A 338 -7.45 -14.97 11.72
N ALA A 339 -8.57 -14.73 12.43
CA ALA A 339 -8.93 -15.51 13.61
C ALA A 339 -9.10 -17.01 13.31
N LYS A 340 -9.67 -17.36 12.14
CA LYS A 340 -9.81 -18.74 11.68
C LYS A 340 -8.45 -19.43 11.46
N MET A 341 -7.45 -18.72 10.94
CA MET A 341 -6.09 -19.25 10.79
C MET A 341 -5.39 -19.41 12.15
N GLN A 342 -5.52 -18.44 13.05
CA GLN A 342 -4.98 -18.53 14.42
C GLN A 342 -5.62 -19.67 15.23
N GLN A 343 -6.94 -19.86 15.13
CA GLN A 343 -7.63 -21.00 15.74
C GLN A 343 -7.17 -22.34 15.15
N GLN A 344 -6.84 -22.40 13.85
CA GLN A 344 -6.24 -23.59 13.27
C GLN A 344 -4.84 -23.86 13.83
N GLN A 345 -4.01 -22.82 13.98
CA GLN A 345 -2.66 -22.92 14.56
C GLN A 345 -2.69 -23.42 16.02
N ILE A 346 -3.67 -22.98 16.81
CA ILE A 346 -3.90 -23.46 18.18
C ILE A 346 -4.33 -24.93 18.18
N ARG A 347 -5.32 -25.31 17.35
CA ARG A 347 -5.77 -26.71 17.26
C ARG A 347 -4.66 -27.64 16.79
N ASP A 348 -3.95 -27.26 15.73
CA ASP A 348 -2.80 -27.99 15.20
C ASP A 348 -1.75 -28.22 16.30
N SER A 349 -1.61 -27.28 17.26
CA SER A 349 -0.70 -27.37 18.41
C SER A 349 -1.23 -28.22 19.58
N GLN A 350 -2.54 -28.33 19.74
CA GLN A 350 -3.16 -29.19 20.76
C GLN A 350 -3.13 -30.68 20.36
N THR A 351 -3.19 -31.00 19.07
CA THR A 351 -3.14 -32.38 18.58
C THR A 351 -1.83 -33.13 18.85
N ASP A 352 -0.71 -32.43 19.08
CA ASP A 352 0.57 -33.09 19.42
C ASP A 352 0.62 -33.59 20.88
N TYR A 353 -0.22 -33.04 21.77
CA TYR A 353 -0.23 -33.42 23.19
C TYR A 353 -1.12 -34.64 23.49
N VAL A 354 -1.83 -35.17 22.49
CA VAL A 354 -2.63 -36.40 22.63
C VAL A 354 -1.90 -37.56 21.93
N THR A 355 -0.84 -38.05 22.56
CA THR A 355 -0.35 -39.40 22.26
C THR A 355 -1.41 -40.40 22.74
N PRO A 356 -1.93 -41.31 21.90
CA PRO A 356 -2.86 -42.32 22.37
C PRO A 356 -2.12 -43.29 23.29
N TYR A 357 -2.43 -43.24 24.58
CA TYR A 357 -2.03 -44.30 25.51
C TYR A 357 -2.73 -45.58 25.06
N ILE A 358 -1.99 -46.51 24.46
CA ILE A 358 -2.48 -47.84 24.10
C ILE A 358 -2.64 -48.61 25.43
N PRO A 359 -3.87 -48.92 25.87
CA PRO A 359 -4.04 -49.80 27.01
C PRO A 359 -3.67 -51.21 26.55
N ILE A 360 -2.67 -51.81 27.19
CA ILE A 360 -2.36 -53.22 26.99
C ILE A 360 -3.53 -54.01 27.59
N SER A 361 -4.37 -54.59 26.73
CA SER A 361 -5.40 -55.53 27.17
C SER A 361 -4.77 -56.83 27.68
N PRO A 362 -5.20 -57.35 28.84
CA PRO A 362 -5.29 -58.78 29.05
C PRO A 362 -6.67 -59.28 28.56
N GLU A 363 -6.65 -60.39 27.84
CA GLU A 363 -7.83 -61.26 27.67
C GLU A 363 -8.19 -61.88 29.05
N THR A 364 -9.39 -62.39 29.36
CA THR A 364 -10.53 -62.84 28.54
C THR A 364 -11.83 -62.80 29.38
N SER A 365 -12.97 -63.16 28.78
CA SER A 365 -14.17 -63.75 29.43
C SER A 365 -15.31 -62.84 29.96
N THR A 366 -16.29 -62.66 29.07
CA THR A 366 -17.74 -62.98 29.25
C THR A 366 -18.68 -62.23 30.21
N GLU A 367 -19.92 -62.10 29.71
CA GLU A 367 -21.23 -61.88 30.36
C GLU A 367 -21.80 -60.45 30.56
N GLN A 368 -22.85 -60.18 29.76
CA GLN A 368 -24.16 -59.60 30.10
C GLN A 368 -24.28 -58.63 31.31
N LYS A 369 -24.96 -57.48 31.11
CA LYS A 369 -26.42 -57.26 31.36
C LYS A 369 -26.79 -55.77 31.55
N LYS A 370 -28.09 -55.50 31.46
CA LYS A 370 -28.83 -54.22 31.49
C LYS A 370 -28.66 -53.29 32.70
N ASP A 371 -28.97 -52.00 32.45
CA ASP A 371 -29.68 -51.01 33.29
C ASP A 371 -29.24 -50.76 34.75
N LYS A 372 -28.75 -49.54 35.06
CA LYS A 372 -29.49 -48.53 35.88
C LYS A 372 -28.70 -47.26 36.26
N ARG A 373 -29.50 -46.21 36.51
CA ARG A 373 -29.20 -44.85 36.99
C ARG A 373 -29.16 -44.80 38.53
N LYS A 374 -28.12 -44.22 39.17
CA LYS A 374 -28.26 -43.32 40.35
C LYS A 374 -26.96 -42.67 40.88
N THR A 375 -27.20 -41.54 41.54
CA THR A 375 -26.36 -40.46 42.09
C THR A 375 -25.40 -40.80 43.25
N ALA A 376 -24.31 -40.04 43.38
CA ALA A 376 -23.56 -39.74 44.62
C ALA A 376 -22.95 -38.30 44.59
N THR A 377 -22.23 -37.87 45.63
CA THR A 377 -22.31 -36.47 46.14
C THR A 377 -21.00 -35.87 46.72
N GLY A 378 -20.52 -34.74 46.17
CA GLY A 378 -19.63 -33.72 46.81
C GLY A 378 -18.16 -34.09 47.13
N PRO A 379 -17.33 -33.17 47.69
CA PRO A 379 -17.54 -31.73 48.00
C PRO A 379 -16.46 -30.76 47.37
N PRO A 380 -16.56 -29.41 47.56
CA PRO A 380 -15.66 -28.39 46.98
C PRO A 380 -14.73 -27.68 47.98
N ILE A 381 -13.57 -27.16 47.51
CA ILE A 381 -12.63 -26.25 48.22
C ILE A 381 -12.00 -25.31 47.16
N GLU A 382 -12.46 -24.07 46.98
CA GLU A 382 -12.05 -22.80 47.62
C GLU A 382 -10.85 -22.07 46.97
N VAL A 383 -11.03 -20.76 46.80
CA VAL A 383 -10.05 -19.76 46.31
C VAL A 383 -9.71 -18.79 47.44
N PRO A 384 -8.46 -18.32 47.56
CA PRO A 384 -8.14 -17.11 48.32
C PRO A 384 -7.95 -15.91 47.37
N SER A 385 -8.76 -14.86 47.59
CA SER A 385 -8.43 -13.49 47.21
C SER A 385 -7.91 -12.77 48.46
N LEU A 386 -6.97 -11.83 48.33
CA LEU A 386 -6.63 -10.90 49.41
C LEU A 386 -6.15 -9.56 48.84
N GLU A 387 -6.26 -8.52 49.67
CA GLU A 387 -6.63 -7.17 49.24
C GLU A 387 -5.45 -6.20 49.09
N SER A 388 -5.79 -5.02 48.55
CA SER A 388 -4.95 -3.84 48.41
C SER A 388 -4.42 -3.30 49.74
N THR A 389 -3.24 -2.69 49.71
CA THR A 389 -2.82 -1.68 50.70
C THR A 389 -2.30 -0.45 49.97
N ASP A 390 -2.87 0.71 50.28
CA ASP A 390 -2.35 2.01 49.82
C ASP A 390 -1.03 2.34 50.50
N THR A 391 -0.15 3.06 49.81
CA THR A 391 0.91 3.82 50.48
C THR A 391 1.19 5.11 49.72
N VAL A 392 0.81 6.24 50.30
CA VAL A 392 1.14 7.59 49.81
C VAL A 392 2.58 7.92 50.22
N GLY A 393 3.41 8.38 49.29
CA GLY A 393 4.79 8.75 49.64
C GLY A 393 5.62 9.37 48.52
N THR A 394 5.68 10.70 48.53
CA THR A 394 6.77 11.53 47.95
C THR A 394 6.80 11.76 46.44
N SER A 395 6.54 13.01 46.08
CA SER A 395 6.84 13.60 44.77
C SER A 395 8.33 13.47 44.43
N SER A 396 8.62 12.95 43.25
CA SER A 396 9.86 13.24 42.53
C SER A 396 9.48 13.87 41.21
N GLU A 397 9.88 15.12 41.00
CA GLU A 397 9.77 15.79 39.71
C GLU A 397 10.68 15.08 38.71
N HIS A 398 10.15 14.05 38.04
CA HIS A 398 10.76 13.55 36.83
C HIS A 398 10.66 14.67 35.79
N LEU A 399 11.74 15.44 35.71
CA LEU A 399 12.02 16.37 34.62
C LEU A 399 11.63 15.68 33.31
N VAL A 400 10.61 16.21 32.65
CA VAL A 400 10.20 15.74 31.33
C VAL A 400 11.35 16.07 30.40
N ALA A 401 12.22 15.10 30.17
CA ALA A 401 13.31 15.22 29.21
C ALA A 401 12.68 15.63 27.89
N LYS A 402 13.02 16.84 27.42
CA LYS A 402 12.71 17.23 26.04
C LYS A 402 13.26 16.14 25.13
N PRO A 403 12.53 15.74 24.07
CA PRO A 403 13.16 15.00 23.00
C PRO A 403 14.36 15.82 22.52
N ASP A 404 15.55 15.22 22.48
CA ASP A 404 16.75 15.90 21.99
C ASP A 404 16.46 16.39 20.57
N ALA A 405 16.34 17.70 20.42
CA ALA A 405 16.07 18.32 19.13
C ALA A 405 17.35 18.26 18.31
N PHE A 406 17.23 17.89 17.04
CA PHE A 406 18.38 17.86 16.15
C PHE A 406 18.85 19.30 15.88
N GLU A 407 20.03 19.64 16.38
CA GLU A 407 20.77 20.82 15.96
C GLU A 407 21.24 20.63 14.52
N VAL A 408 20.74 21.44 13.59
CA VAL A 408 21.00 21.28 12.16
C VAL A 408 21.40 22.59 11.48
N LYS A 409 22.08 22.47 10.34
CA LYS A 409 22.47 23.61 9.49
C LYS A 409 21.22 24.39 9.04
N TYR A 410 21.42 25.66 8.71
CA TYR A 410 20.33 26.55 8.27
C TYR A 410 19.47 25.99 7.14
N ASP A 411 20.09 25.43 6.09
CA ASP A 411 19.35 24.91 4.93
C ASP A 411 18.53 23.66 5.29
N THR A 412 19.11 22.75 6.08
CA THR A 412 18.44 21.58 6.67
C THR A 412 17.25 22.02 7.53
N PHE A 413 17.43 23.02 8.39
CA PHE A 413 16.38 23.60 9.24
C PHE A 413 15.26 24.21 8.40
N ALA A 414 15.57 24.95 7.34
CA ALA A 414 14.60 25.58 6.46
C ALA A 414 13.72 24.53 5.74
N VAL A 415 14.32 23.44 5.24
CA VAL A 415 13.61 22.32 4.61
C VAL A 415 12.62 21.68 5.58
N PHE A 416 13.05 21.26 6.77
CA PHE A 416 12.15 20.60 7.72
C PHE A 416 11.13 21.56 8.35
N SER A 417 11.49 22.83 8.55
CA SER A 417 10.54 23.86 8.99
C SER A 417 9.39 24.04 8.00
N LEU A 418 9.69 24.10 6.71
CA LEU A 418 8.68 24.22 5.66
C LEU A 418 7.84 22.94 5.52
N LEU A 419 8.49 21.77 5.57
CA LEU A 419 7.82 20.46 5.43
C LEU A 419 6.91 20.11 6.61
N LEU A 420 7.31 20.47 7.84
CA LEU A 420 6.61 20.13 9.08
C LEU A 420 5.78 21.31 9.65
N SER A 421 5.70 22.43 8.91
CA SER A 421 4.78 23.54 9.22
C SER A 421 3.31 23.10 9.18
N ARG A 422 2.45 23.80 9.94
CA ARG A 422 1.01 23.49 10.01
C ARG A 422 0.34 23.52 8.62
N PRO A 423 -0.66 22.65 8.34
CA PRO A 423 -1.30 22.55 7.02
C PRO A 423 -1.97 23.84 6.52
N SER A 424 -2.35 24.74 7.43
CA SER A 424 -3.09 25.98 7.13
C SER A 424 -2.26 27.11 6.50
N ALA A 425 -0.95 26.94 6.35
CA ALA A 425 -0.09 27.89 5.65
C ALA A 425 0.12 27.43 4.19
N THR A 426 0.19 28.37 3.25
CA THR A 426 0.56 28.09 1.86
C THR A 426 1.98 27.50 1.82
N ARG A 427 2.09 26.18 1.79
CA ARG A 427 3.39 25.51 1.79
C ARG A 427 4.08 25.77 0.46
N GLY A 428 5.23 26.45 0.51
CA GLY A 428 6.12 26.64 -0.62
C GLY A 428 6.70 25.31 -1.14
N SER A 429 7.33 25.38 -2.30
CA SER A 429 7.96 24.21 -2.95
C SER A 429 9.27 23.83 -2.27
N ILE A 430 9.49 22.53 -2.04
CA ILE A 430 10.80 21.99 -1.59
C ILE A 430 11.36 21.15 -2.73
N SER A 431 12.52 21.49 -3.27
CA SER A 431 13.14 20.62 -4.29
C SER A 431 13.50 19.26 -3.68
N TRP A 432 13.29 18.19 -4.46
CA TRP A 432 13.68 16.83 -4.09
C TRP A 432 15.16 16.76 -3.70
N HIS A 433 16.02 17.49 -4.42
CA HIS A 433 17.43 17.60 -4.07
C HIS A 433 17.64 18.23 -2.68
N ALA A 434 16.97 19.34 -2.35
CA ALA A 434 17.05 19.94 -1.02
C ALA A 434 16.54 19.00 0.08
N PHE A 435 15.45 18.27 -0.18
CA PHE A 435 14.95 17.24 0.74
C PHE A 435 15.96 16.10 0.94
N THR A 436 16.53 15.54 -0.13
CA THR A 436 17.55 14.48 -0.01
C THR A 436 18.81 14.97 0.67
N SER A 437 19.26 16.20 0.39
CA SER A 437 20.43 16.79 1.04
C SER A 437 20.17 17.01 2.53
N ALA A 438 18.98 17.46 2.93
CA ALA A 438 18.60 17.61 4.33
C ALA A 438 18.52 16.26 5.08
N MET A 439 18.04 15.20 4.43
CA MET A 439 18.08 13.84 4.99
C MET A 439 19.51 13.30 5.11
N ALA A 440 20.37 13.57 4.11
CA ALA A 440 21.78 13.18 4.13
C ALA A 440 22.61 13.96 5.18
N ASP A 441 22.31 15.24 5.40
CA ASP A 441 22.88 16.06 6.48
C ASP A 441 22.59 15.47 7.87
N LEU A 442 21.43 14.84 8.05
CA LEU A 442 21.08 14.09 9.26
C LEU A 442 21.77 12.71 9.35
N GLY A 443 22.52 12.31 8.32
CA GLY A 443 23.23 11.03 8.24
C GLY A 443 22.45 9.87 7.61
N PHE A 444 21.31 10.11 6.97
CA PHE A 444 20.57 9.02 6.31
C PHE A 444 21.28 8.52 5.06
N SER A 445 21.35 7.20 4.90
CA SER A 445 21.71 6.57 3.63
C SER A 445 20.49 6.55 2.71
N ILE A 446 20.62 7.08 1.50
CA ILE A 446 19.53 7.20 0.52
C ILE A 446 19.75 6.17 -0.57
N ILE A 447 18.91 5.12 -0.58
CA ILE A 447 19.03 4.00 -1.51
C ILE A 447 17.98 4.16 -2.61
N PRO A 448 18.36 4.46 -3.87
CA PRO A 448 17.42 4.39 -4.98
C PRO A 448 16.92 2.95 -5.14
N LYS A 449 15.62 2.82 -5.35
CA LYS A 449 14.94 1.58 -5.71
C LYS A 449 14.46 1.70 -7.15
N PHE A 450 13.52 0.86 -7.57
CA PHE A 450 12.94 0.94 -8.90
C PHE A 450 12.25 2.28 -9.20
N GLY A 451 12.44 2.81 -10.41
CA GLY A 451 11.65 3.91 -10.96
C GLY A 451 11.86 5.25 -10.23
N SER A 452 10.86 5.71 -9.48
CA SER A 452 10.93 6.93 -8.64
C SER A 452 10.93 6.62 -7.14
N ILE A 453 11.13 5.37 -6.74
CA ILE A 453 11.08 4.95 -5.34
C ILE A 453 12.47 5.11 -4.70
N TYR A 454 12.54 5.70 -3.52
CA TYR A 454 13.77 5.84 -2.73
C TYR A 454 13.52 5.37 -1.30
N THR A 455 14.44 4.58 -0.75
CA THR A 455 14.41 4.14 0.66
C THR A 455 15.48 4.90 1.44
N PHE A 456 15.03 5.62 2.46
CA PHE A 456 15.86 6.31 3.44
C PHE A 456 16.13 5.36 4.61
N VAL A 457 17.40 5.10 4.90
CA VAL A 457 17.84 4.26 6.02
C VAL A 457 18.40 5.19 7.11
N PRO A 458 17.85 5.16 8.33
CA PRO A 458 18.30 6.03 9.40
C PRO A 458 19.71 5.67 9.89
N PRO A 459 20.52 6.66 10.30
CA PRO A 459 21.75 6.42 11.05
C PRO A 459 21.44 6.07 12.51
N HIS A 460 22.44 5.55 13.23
CA HIS A 460 22.32 5.19 14.65
C HIS A 460 21.97 6.37 15.58
N SER A 461 22.19 7.62 15.16
CA SER A 461 21.80 8.83 15.91
C SER A 461 20.29 9.10 15.94
N VAL A 462 19.49 8.47 15.06
CA VAL A 462 18.03 8.60 15.07
C VAL A 462 17.42 7.53 15.95
N ALA A 463 16.70 7.93 17.00
CA ALA A 463 16.13 6.99 17.99
C ALA A 463 15.27 5.87 17.38
N VAL A 464 14.53 6.16 16.30
CA VAL A 464 13.69 5.16 15.61
C VAL A 464 14.40 4.60 14.39
N GLN A 465 14.94 3.39 14.51
CA GLN A 465 15.69 2.67 13.46
C GLN A 465 14.77 2.05 12.37
N LYS A 466 13.73 2.76 11.94
CA LYS A 466 12.83 2.34 10.85
C LYS A 466 13.27 2.93 9.51
N ARG A 467 13.23 2.14 8.44
CA ARG A 467 13.37 2.65 7.07
C ARG A 467 12.12 3.42 6.66
N LEU A 468 12.28 4.38 5.76
CA LEU A 468 11.18 5.13 5.16
C LEU A 468 11.29 5.07 3.63
N THR A 469 10.25 4.60 2.96
CA THR A 469 10.17 4.62 1.50
C THR A 469 9.30 5.78 1.01
N LEU A 470 9.78 6.52 0.00
CA LEU A 470 9.10 7.68 -0.59
C LEU A 470 9.21 7.68 -2.12
N HIS A 471 8.22 8.28 -2.78
CA HIS A 471 8.18 8.47 -4.23
C HIS A 471 8.67 9.88 -4.60
N ARG A 472 9.79 9.96 -5.34
CA ARG A 472 10.32 11.21 -5.92
C ARG A 472 9.29 11.82 -6.89
N PRO A 473 8.85 13.08 -6.70
CA PRO A 473 7.98 13.78 -7.64
C PRO A 473 8.66 13.99 -9.00
N ARG A 474 7.87 13.99 -10.08
CA ARG A 474 8.36 14.16 -11.46
C ARG A 474 9.19 15.43 -11.63
N GLN A 475 8.61 16.58 -11.28
CA GLN A 475 9.27 17.88 -11.42
C GLN A 475 10.43 18.08 -10.43
N SER A 476 10.79 17.05 -9.65
CA SER A 476 11.81 17.11 -8.61
C SER A 476 11.54 18.23 -7.60
N ASN A 477 10.26 18.55 -7.39
CA ASN A 477 9.72 19.52 -6.44
C ASN A 477 8.57 18.87 -5.68
N LEU A 478 8.61 18.99 -4.35
CA LEU A 478 7.55 18.59 -3.43
C LEU A 478 6.61 19.77 -3.28
N GLU A 479 5.40 19.63 -3.82
CA GLU A 479 4.37 20.66 -3.82
C GLU A 479 3.02 20.06 -3.41
N GLN A 480 2.17 20.89 -2.82
CA GLN A 480 0.78 20.56 -2.50
C GLN A 480 0.66 19.26 -1.68
N PHE A 481 -0.06 18.26 -2.20
CA PHE A 481 -0.34 17.00 -1.50
C PHE A 481 0.93 16.18 -1.18
N HIS A 482 2.00 16.28 -2.00
CA HIS A 482 3.26 15.58 -1.72
C HIS A 482 3.88 16.04 -0.39
N LEU A 483 3.80 17.33 -0.07
CA LEU A 483 4.31 17.86 1.19
C LEU A 483 3.50 17.34 2.38
N LEU A 484 2.18 17.20 2.24
CA LEU A 484 1.33 16.62 3.28
C LEU A 484 1.63 15.13 3.48
N SER A 485 1.77 14.38 2.39
CA SER A 485 2.21 12.98 2.41
C SER A 485 3.56 12.83 3.12
N TYR A 486 4.61 13.54 2.68
CA TYR A 486 5.95 13.44 3.29
C TYR A 486 5.97 13.87 4.76
N SER A 487 5.29 14.97 5.09
CA SER A 487 5.12 15.45 6.47
C SER A 487 4.46 14.39 7.36
N ARG A 488 3.40 13.75 6.86
CA ARG A 488 2.71 12.65 7.53
C ARG A 488 3.63 11.45 7.72
N ARG A 489 4.30 11.00 6.66
CA ARG A 489 5.22 9.84 6.70
C ARG A 489 6.36 10.03 7.71
N LEU A 490 7.01 11.21 7.73
CA LEU A 490 8.05 11.52 8.71
C LEU A 490 7.51 11.54 10.15
N LYS A 491 6.30 12.08 10.36
CA LYS A 491 5.64 12.07 11.67
C LYS A 491 5.26 10.65 12.11
N THR A 492 4.70 9.83 11.23
CA THR A 492 4.27 8.45 11.53
C THR A 492 5.46 7.51 11.77
N VAL A 493 6.54 7.66 10.99
CA VAL A 493 7.71 6.77 11.09
C VAL A 493 8.67 7.18 12.22
N TYR A 494 8.97 8.49 12.37
CA TYR A 494 10.00 8.99 13.30
C TYR A 494 9.47 9.88 14.43
N GLY A 495 8.17 10.18 14.49
CA GLY A 495 7.60 11.12 15.46
C GLY A 495 7.91 12.59 15.18
N TRP A 496 8.49 12.91 14.01
CA TRP A 496 9.01 14.24 13.70
C TRP A 496 7.92 15.30 13.50
N GLY A 497 8.16 16.51 14.00
CA GLY A 497 7.29 17.67 13.87
C GLY A 497 8.06 18.99 13.97
N SER A 498 7.34 20.11 14.05
CA SER A 498 7.94 21.46 14.02
C SER A 498 8.92 21.77 15.17
N SER A 499 8.89 21.00 16.25
CA SER A 499 9.80 21.13 17.41
C SER A 499 10.97 20.14 17.40
N THR A 500 11.09 19.29 16.38
CA THR A 500 12.14 18.24 16.30
C THR A 500 13.49 18.79 15.85
N PHE A 501 13.50 19.92 15.15
CA PHE A 501 14.71 20.52 14.60
C PHE A 501 14.91 21.90 15.22
N VAL A 502 16.17 22.20 15.57
CA VAL A 502 16.60 23.53 15.98
C VAL A 502 17.78 23.95 15.11
N ARG A 503 17.90 25.25 14.87
CA ARG A 503 18.94 25.82 14.03
C ARG A 503 20.25 25.98 14.83
N LEU A 504 21.36 25.52 14.25
CA LEU A 504 22.73 25.88 14.62
C LEU A 504 23.05 27.36 14.32
#